data_AF-A0A165QW83-F1
#
_entry.id   AF-A0A165QW83-F1
#
_cell.length_a   1.000
_cell.length_b   1.000
_cell.length_c   1.000
_cell.angle_alpha   90.00
_cell.angle_beta   90.00
_cell.angle_gamma   90.00
#
_symmetry.space_group_name_H-M   'P 1'
#
loop_
_entity.id
_entity.type
_entity.pdbx_description
1 polymer ?
#
loop_
_entity_poly.entity_id
_entity_poly.type
_entity_poly.pdbx_seq_one_letter_code
_entity_poly.pdbx_strand_id
1 'polypeptide(L)' 'MTEQPDDTSGEKESLKPWQVVSSVFAAGLGVQSSKNRERDFQQGRAGTFIAAGIIFTLLFIAVMIAIVQLVLKGAG' A
#
# COMPACT_ATOMS: atom_id res chain seq x y z
N MET A 1 -25.77 -7.73 43.96
CA MET A 1 -24.43 -8.19 43.54
C MET A 1 -24.59 -8.86 42.19
N THR A 2 -24.44 -8.12 41.09
CA THR A 2 -24.04 -8.60 39.75
C THR A 2 -23.91 -7.40 38.81
N GLU A 3 -22.67 -7.22 38.33
CA GLU A 3 -22.23 -6.63 37.06
C GLU A 3 -22.48 -5.12 36.81
N GLN A 4 -21.39 -4.37 36.99
CA GLN A 4 -21.18 -3.02 36.48
C GLN A 4 -20.56 -3.14 35.07
N PRO A 5 -21.10 -2.49 34.03
CA PRO A 5 -20.60 -2.63 32.67
C PRO A 5 -19.30 -1.83 32.46
N ASP A 6 -18.36 -2.49 31.80
CA ASP A 6 -17.09 -2.05 31.22
C ASP A 6 -16.99 -0.54 30.88
N ASP A 7 -16.20 0.18 31.67
CA ASP A 7 -15.63 1.48 31.31
C ASP A 7 -14.51 1.26 30.27
N THR A 8 -14.83 1.42 28.98
CA THR A 8 -13.83 1.49 27.91
C THR A 8 -12.98 2.76 28.05
N SER A 9 -11.94 2.66 28.88
CA SER A 9 -10.83 3.59 28.98
C SER A 9 -9.86 3.33 27.82
N GLY A 10 -10.17 3.90 26.65
CA GLY A 10 -9.26 3.93 25.50
C GLY A 10 -8.18 4.99 25.70
N GLU A 11 -7.13 4.65 26.44
CA GLU A 11 -5.87 5.41 26.43
C GLU A 11 -5.29 5.34 25.01
N LYS A 12 -5.13 6.48 24.34
CA LYS A 12 -4.60 6.53 22.96
C LYS A 12 -3.11 6.17 22.99
N GLU A 13 -2.80 4.89 22.82
CA GLU A 13 -1.43 4.39 22.68
C GLU A 13 -0.74 5.16 21.55
N SER A 14 0.35 5.85 21.86
CA SER A 14 1.14 6.59 20.88
C SER A 14 1.61 5.66 19.76
N LEU A 15 1.36 6.02 18.50
CA LEU A 15 1.78 5.23 17.35
C LEU A 15 3.28 4.98 17.42
N LYS A 16 3.66 3.70 17.48
CA LYS A 16 5.06 3.31 17.52
C LYS A 16 5.68 3.66 16.16
N PRO A 17 6.93 4.15 16.09
CA PRO A 17 7.60 4.47 14.82
C PRO A 17 7.58 3.31 13.82
N TRP A 18 7.56 2.08 14.33
CA TRP A 18 7.42 0.87 13.52
C TRP A 18 6.06 0.75 12.80
N GLN A 19 4.95 1.22 13.39
CA GLN A 19 3.63 1.28 12.71
C GLN A 19 3.61 2.31 11.59
N VAL A 20 4.41 3.36 11.75
CA VAL A 20 4.58 4.39 10.72
C VAL A 20 5.33 3.80 9.52
N VAL A 21 6.40 3.05 9.76
CA VAL A 21 7.14 2.37 8.68
C VAL A 21 6.32 1.26 8.02
N SER A 22 5.59 0.47 8.78
CA SER A 22 4.73 -0.59 8.23
C SER A 22 3.57 -0.03 7.40
N SER A 23 3.00 1.11 7.83
CA SER A 23 2.05 1.89 7.06
C SER A 23 2.66 2.38 5.74
N VAL A 24 3.89 2.87 5.77
CA VAL A 24 4.63 3.34 4.57
C VAL A 24 4.88 2.21 3.58
N PHE A 25 5.20 1.01 4.06
CA PHE A 25 5.46 -0.15 3.20
C PHE A 25 4.19 -0.80 2.64
N ALA A 26 3.15 -0.94 3.46
CA ALA A 26 1.86 -1.45 2.98
C ALA A 26 1.24 -0.47 1.96
N ALA A 27 1.46 0.83 2.15
CA ALA A 27 1.17 1.86 1.17
C ALA A 27 2.00 1.73 -0.12
N GLY A 28 3.26 1.29 -0.05
CA GLY A 28 4.11 1.07 -1.24
C GLY A 28 3.78 -0.20 -2.04
N LEU A 29 3.22 -1.22 -1.40
CA LEU A 29 2.97 -2.54 -1.98
C LEU A 29 1.51 -2.80 -2.40
N GLY A 30 0.65 -1.79 -2.34
CA GLY A 30 -0.73 -1.94 -2.82
C GLY A 30 -1.65 -2.62 -1.82
N VAL A 31 -1.52 -2.32 -0.52
CA VAL A 31 -2.54 -2.67 0.49
C VAL A 31 -3.85 -1.92 0.16
N GLN A 32 -4.63 -2.50 -0.74
CA GLN A 32 -5.96 -1.96 -1.01
C GLN A 32 -6.88 -2.32 0.15
N SER A 33 -7.49 -1.29 0.73
CA SER A 33 -8.58 -1.45 1.70
C SER A 33 -9.64 -2.42 1.16
N SER A 34 -10.23 -3.23 2.04
CA SER A 34 -11.31 -4.16 1.69
C SER A 34 -12.44 -3.48 0.92
N LYS A 35 -12.73 -2.20 1.21
CA LYS A 35 -13.72 -1.40 0.49
C LYS A 35 -13.33 -1.12 -0.97
N ASN A 36 -12.05 -0.83 -1.23
CA ASN A 36 -11.54 -0.66 -2.59
C ASN A 36 -11.65 -1.97 -3.35
N ARG A 37 -11.24 -3.07 -2.71
CA ARG A 37 -11.38 -4.41 -3.25
C ARG A 37 -12.85 -4.68 -3.61
N GLU A 38 -13.77 -4.55 -2.67
CA GLU A 38 -15.19 -4.84 -2.89
C GLU A 38 -15.77 -4.06 -4.09
N ARG A 39 -15.49 -2.76 -4.19
CA ARG A 39 -15.94 -1.93 -5.32
C ARG A 39 -15.32 -2.38 -6.64
N ASP A 40 -14.01 -2.61 -6.62
CA ASP A 40 -13.22 -2.96 -7.80
C ASP A 40 -13.64 -4.35 -8.33
N PHE A 41 -14.04 -5.26 -7.44
CA PHE A 41 -14.54 -6.61 -7.79
C PHE A 41 -16.05 -6.66 -8.10
N GLN A 42 -16.88 -5.77 -7.54
CA GLN A 42 -18.32 -5.72 -7.85
C GLN A 42 -18.65 -4.90 -9.10
N GLN A 43 -17.89 -3.84 -9.40
CA GLN A 43 -18.20 -2.91 -10.49
C GLN A 43 -17.19 -2.99 -11.65
N GLY A 44 -16.00 -3.53 -11.40
CA GLY A 44 -14.92 -3.61 -12.38
C GLY A 44 -14.83 -4.98 -13.08
N ARG A 45 -14.32 -4.97 -14.32
CA ARG A 45 -13.94 -6.20 -15.04
C ARG A 45 -12.49 -6.54 -14.72
N ALA A 46 -12.22 -7.79 -14.36
CA ALA A 46 -10.87 -8.27 -14.02
C ALA A 46 -9.80 -7.91 -15.08
N GLY A 47 -10.17 -7.91 -16.37
CA GLY A 47 -9.27 -7.54 -17.46
C GLY A 47 -8.71 -6.12 -17.37
N THR A 48 -9.48 -5.17 -16.85
CA THR A 48 -9.03 -3.77 -16.68
C THR A 48 -7.91 -3.66 -15.65
N PHE A 49 -8.00 -4.43 -14.55
CA PHE A 49 -6.95 -4.46 -13.51
C PHE A 49 -5.68 -5.16 -13.99
N ILE A 50 -5.82 -6.21 -14.80
CA ILE A 50 -4.67 -6.91 -15.41
C ILE A 50 -3.92 -5.98 -16.37
N ALA A 51 -4.65 -5.31 -17.26
CA ALA A 51 -4.05 -4.36 -18.19
C ALA A 51 -3.36 -3.20 -17.44
N ALA A 52 -4.02 -2.65 -16.41
CA ALA A 52 -3.44 -1.61 -15.56
C ALA A 52 -2.15 -2.09 -14.86
N GLY A 53 -2.15 -3.33 -14.34
CA GLY A 53 -0.97 -3.94 -13.71
C GLY A 53 0.19 -4.09 -14.69
N ILE A 54 -0.06 -4.58 -15.91
CA ILE A 54 0.98 -4.74 -16.94
C ILE A 54 1.60 -3.39 -17.32
N ILE A 55 0.75 -2.38 -17.57
CA ILE A 55 1.22 -1.03 -17.91
C ILE A 55 2.08 -0.47 -16.77
N PHE A 56 1.63 -0.59 -15.52
CA PHE A 56 2.38 -0.16 -14.35
C PHE A 56 3.75 -0.84 -14.24
N THR A 57 3.80 -2.17 -14.44
CA THR A 57 5.06 -2.93 -14.37
C THR A 57 6.05 -2.50 -15.45
N LEU A 58 5.60 -2.31 -16.69
CA LEU A 58 6.49 -1.86 -17.78
C LEU A 58 7.06 -0.47 -17.49
N LEU A 59 6.23 0.42 -16.96
CA LEU A 59 6.62 1.78 -16.60
C LEU A 59 7.65 1.75 -15.44
N PHE A 60 7.44 0.89 -14.43
CA PHE A 60 8.40 0.69 -13.35
C PHE A 60 9.77 0.21 -13.85
N ILE A 61 9.79 -0.74 -14.79
CA ILE A 61 11.03 -1.25 -15.40
C ILE A 61 11.76 -0.14 -16.15
N ALA A 62 11.04 0.67 -16.94
CA ALA A 62 11.65 1.78 -17.68
C ALA A 62 12.29 2.80 -16.74
N VAL A 63 11.62 3.13 -15.63
CA VAL A 63 12.17 4.01 -14.59
C VAL A 63 13.45 3.42 -13.99
N MET A 64 13.46 2.14 -13.67
CA MET A 64 14.64 1.48 -13.11
C MET A 64 15.82 1.50 -14.09
N ILE A 65 15.57 1.26 -15.38
CA ILE A 65 16.60 1.35 -16.43
C ILE A 65 17.16 2.78 -16.49
N ALA A 66 16.29 3.80 -16.50
CA ALA A 66 16.73 5.19 -16.55
C ALA A 66 17.61 5.56 -15.34
N ILE A 67 17.25 5.10 -14.13
CA ILE A 67 18.05 5.28 -12.91
C ILE A 67 19.42 4.63 -13.07
N VAL A 68 19.47 3.37 -13.53
CA VAL A 68 20.74 2.64 -13.72
C VAL A 68 21.64 3.37 -14.73
N GLN A 69 21.07 3.82 -15.86
CA GLN A 69 21.83 4.55 -16.85
C GLN A 69 22.36 5.88 -16.31
N LEU A 70 21.57 6.60 -15.51
CA LEU A 70 21.99 7.83 -14.86
C LEU A 70 23.17 7.58 -13.91
N VAL A 71 23.10 6.54 -13.09
CA VAL A 71 24.16 6.15 -12.15
C VAL A 71 25.43 5.76 -12.91
N LEU A 72 25.32 4.95 -13.97
CA LEU A 72 26.47 4.53 -14.77
C LEU A 72 27.18 5.69 -15.46
N LYS A 73 26.43 6.70 -15.95
CA LYS A 73 27.02 7.90 -16.54
C LYS A 73 27.73 8.79 -15.51
N GLY A 74 27.27 8.80 -14.26
CA GLY A 74 27.88 9.58 -13.19
C GLY A 74 29.04 8.87 -12.47
N ALA A 75 29.22 7.57 -12.71
CA ALA A 75 30.26 6.75 -12.10
C ALA A 75 31.50 6.52 -13.00
N GLY A 76 31.50 7.10 -14.21
CA GLY A 76 32.61 7.09 -15.16
C GLY A 76 33.45 8.36 -15.09
#